data_AF-A0AAV7UZJ8-F1
#
_entry.id   AF-A0AAV7UZJ8-F1
#
_cell.length_a   1.000
_cell.length_b   1.000
_cell.length_c   1.000
_cell.angle_alpha   90.00
_cell.angle_beta   90.00
_cell.angle_gamma   90.00
#
_symmetry.space_group_name_H-M   'P 1'
#
loop_
_entity.id
_entity.type
_entity.pdbx_description
1 polymer ?
#
loop_
_entity_poly.entity_id
_entity_poly.type
_entity_poly.pdbx_seq_one_letter_code
_entity_poly.pdbx_strand_id
1 'polypeptide(L)'
;MLLGDLNFHLEKANDNNSSALIDKLANLRLKQLVMMPTHSASHTLDPIFSTSSHITFTHTTDLHWTDHRCVHFTFQKPTAHHHLQQIPRHSWNKISEDQLISTLARAPPPSTSDPNTAVLNLKQWLDDSANTLAPLRKPSNNRTSTKALWFTTDLQASKRECRKIEKMWLHELTESNYAALKTAICKHHQLLWTTKRSFYED
;
A
#
# COMPACT_ATOMS: atom_id res chain seq x y z
N MET A 1 14.82 -6.19 1.95
CA MET A 1 14.75 -5.83 3.37
C MET A 1 14.03 -6.96 4.08
N LEU A 2 14.54 -7.39 5.22
CA LEU A 2 13.92 -8.38 6.11
C LEU A 2 13.65 -7.68 7.45
N LEU A 3 12.43 -7.84 7.96
CA LEU A 3 11.91 -7.24 9.18
C LEU A 3 11.16 -8.32 9.96
N GLY A 4 11.30 -8.34 11.27
CA GLY A 4 10.47 -9.16 12.15
C GLY A 4 11.17 -9.53 13.44
N ASP A 5 10.40 -10.15 14.33
CA ASP A 5 10.91 -10.81 15.52
C ASP A 5 11.52 -12.15 15.12
N LEU A 6 12.86 -12.24 15.19
CA LEU A 6 13.58 -13.46 14.84
C LEU A 6 13.81 -14.36 16.06
N ASN A 7 13.61 -13.87 17.29
CA ASN A 7 13.93 -14.59 18.52
C ASN A 7 15.39 -15.14 18.58
N PHE A 8 16.33 -14.47 17.91
CA PHE A 8 17.76 -14.76 18.00
C PHE A 8 18.47 -13.64 18.76
N HIS A 9 19.39 -14.03 19.66
CA HIS A 9 20.19 -13.09 20.44
C HIS A 9 21.37 -12.57 19.63
N LEU A 10 21.09 -11.71 18.66
CA LEU A 10 22.10 -11.17 17.75
C LEU A 10 23.16 -10.32 18.46
N GLU A 11 22.89 -9.83 19.68
CA GLU A 11 23.86 -9.14 20.52
C GLU A 11 24.90 -10.07 21.16
N LYS A 12 24.62 -11.38 21.24
CA LYS A 12 25.50 -12.36 21.90
C LYS A 12 26.45 -12.98 20.87
N ALA A 13 27.68 -12.47 20.82
CA ALA A 13 28.73 -12.99 19.94
C ALA A 13 29.07 -14.48 20.14
N ASN A 14 28.73 -15.06 21.29
CA ASN A 14 29.02 -16.46 21.63
C ASN A 14 27.87 -17.45 21.31
N ASP A 15 26.78 -16.99 20.68
CA ASP A 15 25.72 -17.91 20.23
C ASP A 15 26.02 -18.45 18.82
N ASN A 16 26.28 -19.76 18.73
CA ASN A 16 26.56 -20.47 17.48
C ASN A 16 25.41 -20.34 16.47
N ASN A 17 24.17 -20.26 16.93
CA ASN A 17 23.02 -20.13 16.04
C ASN A 17 22.91 -18.72 15.46
N SER A 18 23.07 -17.71 16.32
CA SER A 18 23.06 -16.30 15.91
C SER A 18 24.22 -15.97 14.96
N SER A 19 25.43 -16.49 15.23
CA SER A 19 26.59 -16.32 14.34
C SER A 19 26.37 -16.97 12.97
N ALA A 20 25.91 -18.23 12.93
CA ALA A 20 25.59 -18.91 11.68
C ALA A 20 24.50 -18.19 10.86
N LEU A 21 23.51 -17.59 11.53
CA LEU A 21 22.48 -16.77 10.90
C LEU A 21 23.07 -15.48 10.31
N ILE A 22 23.88 -14.75 11.09
CA ILE A 22 24.56 -13.52 10.65
C ILE A 22 25.44 -13.81 9.43
N ASP A 23 26.19 -14.91 9.44
CA ASP A 23 27.04 -15.31 8.31
C ASP A 23 26.23 -15.61 7.05
N LYS A 24 25.11 -16.33 7.18
CA LYS A 24 24.18 -16.58 6.06
C LYS A 24 23.59 -15.28 5.51
N LEU A 25 23.21 -14.34 6.38
CA LEU A 25 22.68 -13.04 5.97
C LEU A 25 23.76 -12.17 5.32
N ALA A 26 25.00 -12.22 5.81
CA ALA A 26 26.15 -11.55 5.23
C ALA A 26 26.44 -12.05 3.80
N ASN A 27 26.33 -13.36 3.55
CA ASN A 27 26.43 -13.95 2.21
C ASN A 27 25.35 -13.42 1.25
N LEU A 28 24.17 -13.10 1.77
CA LEU A 28 23.08 -12.44 1.03
C LEU A 28 23.25 -10.93 0.93
N ARG A 29 24.38 -10.38 1.40
CA ARG A 29 24.69 -8.94 1.49
C ARG A 29 23.69 -8.16 2.35
N LEU A 30 22.99 -8.84 3.25
CA LEU A 30 22.06 -8.24 4.19
C LEU A 30 22.85 -7.77 5.42
N LYS A 31 22.82 -6.47 5.66
CA LYS A 31 23.44 -5.85 6.84
C LYS A 31 22.39 -5.55 7.89
N GLN A 32 22.71 -5.86 9.15
CA GLN A 32 21.91 -5.46 10.30
C GLN A 32 21.99 -3.95 10.49
N LEU A 33 20.84 -3.30 10.62
CA LEU A 33 20.74 -1.84 10.83
C LEU A 33 20.40 -1.48 12.28
N VAL A 34 19.76 -2.39 13.02
CA VAL A 34 19.38 -2.16 14.43
C VAL A 34 20.46 -2.76 15.32
N MET A 35 21.14 -1.93 16.10
CA MET A 35 22.13 -2.39 17.11
C MET A 35 21.67 -2.11 18.55
N MET A 36 20.46 -1.59 18.73
CA MET A 36 19.89 -1.23 20.03
C MET A 36 18.97 -2.34 20.54
N PRO A 37 18.74 -2.41 21.86
CA PRO A 37 17.77 -3.36 22.41
C PRO A 37 16.35 -3.06 21.93
N THR A 38 15.68 -4.09 21.41
CA THR A 38 14.29 -4.03 20.95
C THR A 38 13.33 -4.69 21.92
N HIS A 39 13.83 -5.33 22.98
CA HIS A 39 13.03 -5.99 24.00
C HIS A 39 13.35 -5.41 25.40
N SER A 40 12.38 -5.43 26.32
CA SER A 40 12.52 -4.87 27.68
C SER A 40 13.63 -5.55 28.48
N ALA A 41 13.93 -6.82 28.19
CA ALA A 41 15.06 -7.56 28.77
C ALA A 41 16.43 -7.18 28.15
N SER A 42 16.51 -6.06 27.43
CA SER A 42 17.73 -5.56 26.78
C SER A 42 18.31 -6.46 25.66
N HIS A 43 17.46 -7.24 24.99
CA HIS A 43 17.83 -8.06 23.83
C HIS A 43 17.46 -7.40 22.50
N THR A 44 18.18 -7.75 21.43
CA THR A 44 17.89 -7.30 20.07
C THR A 44 17.25 -8.44 19.29
N LEU A 45 15.94 -8.59 19.41
CA LEU A 45 15.16 -9.68 18.81
C LEU A 45 14.44 -9.26 17.52
N ASP A 46 14.26 -7.95 17.31
CA ASP A 46 13.54 -7.36 16.18
C ASP A 46 14.49 -6.62 15.21
N PRO A 47 15.45 -7.30 14.56
CA PRO A 47 16.42 -6.66 13.69
C PRO A 47 15.81 -6.24 12.35
N ILE A 48 16.39 -5.17 11.81
CA ILE A 48 16.19 -4.77 10.42
C ILE A 48 17.41 -5.18 9.63
N PHE A 49 17.23 -6.01 8.59
CA PHE A 49 18.27 -6.37 7.65
C PHE A 49 18.00 -5.77 6.28
N SER A 50 19.02 -5.13 5.68
CA SER A 50 18.89 -4.49 4.37
C SER A 50 20.13 -4.69 3.51
N THR A 51 19.91 -4.86 2.21
CA THR A 51 20.94 -4.75 1.16
C THR A 51 21.08 -3.31 0.63
N SER A 52 20.09 -2.47 0.90
CA SER A 52 19.96 -1.11 0.36
C SER A 52 20.49 -0.08 1.35
N SER A 53 21.28 0.88 0.83
CA SER A 53 21.76 2.06 1.55
C SER A 53 20.66 3.12 1.76
N HIS A 54 19.47 2.92 1.21
CA HIS A 54 18.35 3.85 1.34
C HIS A 54 17.52 3.64 2.61
N ILE A 55 17.90 2.68 3.47
CA ILE A 55 17.25 2.42 4.74
C ILE A 55 18.20 2.83 5.86
N THR A 56 17.71 3.68 6.76
CA THR A 56 18.48 4.17 7.91
C THR A 56 17.66 3.96 9.18
N PHE A 57 18.18 3.15 10.09
CA PHE A 57 17.63 3.02 11.44
C PHE A 57 17.70 4.37 12.18
N THR A 58 16.67 4.73 12.93
CA THR A 58 16.63 6.00 13.66
C THR A 58 16.72 5.80 15.16
N HIS A 59 15.75 5.12 15.76
CA HIS A 59 15.72 4.85 17.21
C HIS A 59 14.70 3.77 17.56
N THR A 60 14.72 3.31 18.80
CA THR A 60 13.69 2.46 19.39
C THR A 60 12.88 3.25 20.42
N THR A 61 11.56 3.09 20.42
CA THR A 61 10.68 3.71 21.41
C THR A 61 10.00 2.64 22.24
N ASP A 62 9.98 2.82 23.57
CA ASP A 62 9.32 1.87 24.45
C ASP A 62 7.81 1.92 24.26
N LEU A 63 7.20 0.77 23.98
CA LEU A 63 5.76 0.63 23.88
C LEU A 63 5.31 0.08 25.22
N HIS A 64 4.91 0.95 26.15
CA HIS A 64 4.59 0.59 27.54
C HIS A 64 3.61 -0.59 27.74
N TRP A 65 2.96 -1.06 26.68
CA TRP A 65 1.93 -2.11 26.64
C TRP A 65 2.45 -3.45 26.09
N THR A 66 3.71 -3.51 25.64
CA THR A 66 4.41 -4.72 25.20
C THR A 66 5.81 -4.77 25.79
N ASP A 67 6.39 -5.96 25.86
CA ASP A 67 7.81 -6.16 26.14
C ASP A 67 8.71 -5.87 24.93
N HIS A 68 8.13 -5.70 23.74
CA HIS A 68 8.83 -5.20 22.55
C HIS A 68 8.84 -3.66 22.49
N ARG A 69 9.86 -3.11 21.85
CA ARG A 69 10.04 -1.69 21.55
C ARG A 69 9.74 -1.43 20.08
N CYS A 70 9.11 -0.30 19.79
CA CYS A 70 8.88 0.15 18.43
C CYS A 70 10.21 0.51 17.76
N VAL A 71 10.57 -0.19 16.68
CA VAL A 71 11.77 0.12 15.89
C VAL A 71 11.41 1.14 14.81
N HIS A 72 12.00 2.33 14.89
CA HIS A 72 11.84 3.39 13.91
C HIS A 72 12.99 3.36 12.89
N PHE A 73 12.65 3.56 11.63
CA PHE A 73 13.61 3.71 10.54
C PHE A 73 13.03 4.61 9.45
N THR A 74 13.92 5.18 8.65
CA THR A 74 13.57 5.94 7.46
C THR A 74 13.92 5.12 6.22
N PHE A 75 13.07 5.23 5.21
CA PHE A 75 13.31 4.64 3.90
C PHE A 75 13.21 5.73 2.85
N GLN A 76 14.34 6.03 2.20
CA GLN A 76 14.36 6.89 1.04
C GLN A 76 13.91 6.07 -0.17
N LYS A 77 12.64 6.18 -0.51
CA LYS A 77 12.15 5.59 -1.76
C LYS A 77 12.86 6.31 -2.91
N PRO A 78 13.63 5.61 -3.77
CA PRO A 78 14.07 6.20 -5.02
C PRO A 78 12.81 6.65 -5.76
N THR A 79 12.75 7.92 -6.13
CA THR A 79 11.65 8.47 -6.93
C THR A 79 11.71 7.85 -8.31
N ALA A 80 11.28 6.60 -8.44
CA ALA A 80 10.81 6.10 -9.71
C ALA A 80 9.56 6.93 -9.99
N HIS A 81 9.74 7.98 -10.80
CA HIS A 81 8.64 8.64 -11.48
C HIS A 81 8.01 7.58 -12.40
N HIS A 82 7.26 6.66 -11.82
CA HIS A 82 6.23 5.95 -12.54
C HIS A 82 5.19 7.02 -12.85
N HIS A 83 5.46 7.82 -13.87
CA HIS A 83 4.40 8.34 -14.69
C HIS A 83 3.67 7.08 -15.15
N LEU A 84 2.62 6.71 -14.42
CA LEU A 84 1.60 5.84 -14.97
C LEU A 84 1.19 6.59 -16.24
N GLN A 85 1.75 6.19 -17.38
CA GLN A 85 1.38 6.78 -18.64
C GLN A 85 -0.11 6.51 -18.74
N GLN A 86 -0.89 7.55 -18.51
CA GLN A 86 -2.32 7.50 -18.68
C GLN A 86 -2.53 7.38 -20.17
N ILE A 87 -2.56 6.14 -20.66
CA ILE A 87 -2.86 5.85 -22.05
C ILE A 87 -4.30 6.35 -22.26
N PRO A 88 -4.51 7.38 -23.09
CA PRO A 88 -5.85 7.87 -23.37
C PRO A 88 -6.69 6.73 -23.94
N ARG A 89 -7.97 6.66 -23.55
CA ARG A 89 -8.90 5.65 -24.07
C ARG A 89 -10.21 6.31 -24.50
N HIS A 90 -10.81 5.78 -25.55
CA HIS A 90 -12.17 6.12 -25.96
C HIS A 90 -13.17 5.50 -24.97
N SER A 91 -14.25 6.22 -24.68
CA SER A 91 -15.33 5.75 -23.81
C SER A 91 -16.43 5.03 -24.63
N TRP A 92 -16.09 3.92 -25.27
CA TRP A 92 -17.00 3.17 -26.16
C TRP A 92 -18.34 2.81 -25.51
N ASN A 93 -18.36 2.56 -24.20
CA ASN A 93 -19.57 2.17 -23.45
C ASN A 93 -20.65 3.25 -23.36
N LYS A 94 -20.43 4.46 -23.87
CA LYS A 94 -21.38 5.59 -23.81
C LYS A 94 -21.95 5.99 -25.16
N ILE A 95 -21.63 5.24 -26.22
CA ILE A 95 -22.13 5.53 -27.56
C ILE A 95 -23.59 5.10 -27.67
N SER A 96 -24.43 5.97 -28.21
CA SER A 96 -25.80 5.63 -28.61
C SER A 96 -25.78 4.91 -29.95
N GLU A 97 -26.60 3.86 -30.09
CA GLU A 97 -26.73 3.07 -31.32
C GLU A 97 -27.14 3.94 -32.52
N ASP A 98 -28.10 4.85 -32.33
CA ASP A 98 -28.55 5.77 -33.39
C ASP A 98 -27.43 6.71 -33.89
N GLN A 99 -26.55 7.14 -32.97
CA GLN A 99 -25.41 7.98 -33.33
C GLN A 99 -24.36 7.22 -34.12
N LEU A 100 -24.15 5.93 -33.79
CA LEU A 100 -23.26 5.07 -34.54
C LEU A 100 -23.79 4.86 -35.97
N ILE A 101 -25.07 4.50 -36.10
CA ILE A 101 -25.70 4.23 -37.41
C ILE A 101 -25.67 5.48 -38.29
N SER A 102 -26.06 6.64 -37.76
CA SER A 102 -26.04 7.91 -38.51
C SER A 102 -24.64 8.33 -38.93
N THR A 103 -23.63 8.05 -38.11
CA THR A 103 -22.22 8.34 -38.46
C THR A 103 -21.72 7.44 -39.58
N LEU A 104 -22.01 6.13 -39.50
CA LEU A 104 -21.65 5.16 -40.53
C LEU A 104 -22.32 5.45 -41.88
N ALA A 105 -23.58 5.91 -41.86
CA ALA A 105 -24.31 6.29 -43.07
C ALA A 105 -23.65 7.46 -43.83
N ARG A 106 -22.81 8.26 -43.16
CA ARG A 106 -22.07 9.40 -43.73
C ARG A 106 -20.63 9.03 -44.14
N ALA A 107 -20.31 7.74 -44.22
CA ALA A 107 -18.99 7.30 -44.64
C ALA A 107 -18.67 7.82 -46.07
N PRO A 108 -17.47 8.40 -46.29
CA PRO A 108 -17.10 8.87 -47.61
C PRO A 108 -16.96 7.68 -48.56
N PRO A 109 -17.38 7.82 -49.83
CA PRO A 109 -17.15 6.78 -50.82
C PRO A 109 -15.64 6.61 -51.04
N PRO A 110 -15.14 5.39 -51.33
CA PRO A 110 -13.75 5.16 -51.66
C PRO A 110 -13.40 5.95 -52.91
N SER A 111 -12.71 7.07 -52.73
CA SER A 111 -12.46 8.05 -53.79
C SER A 111 -10.97 8.27 -53.89
N THR A 112 -10.29 7.51 -54.76
CA THR A 112 -8.95 7.83 -55.30
C THR A 112 -8.48 6.73 -56.24
N SER A 113 -7.78 7.13 -57.31
CA SER A 113 -7.07 6.22 -58.23
C SER A 113 -5.83 5.58 -57.58
N ASP A 114 -5.36 6.17 -56.48
CA ASP A 114 -4.22 5.69 -55.68
C ASP A 114 -4.70 4.97 -54.40
N PRO A 115 -4.44 3.66 -54.26
CA PRO A 115 -4.83 2.87 -53.09
C PRO A 115 -4.28 3.41 -51.76
N ASN A 116 -3.09 4.00 -51.74
CA ASN A 116 -2.49 4.49 -50.50
C ASN A 116 -3.26 5.70 -49.96
N THR A 117 -3.62 6.63 -50.84
CA THR A 117 -4.44 7.79 -50.49
C THR A 117 -5.84 7.37 -50.02
N ALA A 118 -6.45 6.35 -50.64
CA ALA A 118 -7.73 5.80 -50.19
C ALA A 118 -7.68 5.30 -48.75
N VAL A 119 -6.62 4.55 -48.40
CA VAL A 119 -6.42 4.00 -47.05
C VAL A 119 -6.21 5.12 -46.03
N LEU A 120 -5.43 6.14 -46.36
CA LEU A 120 -5.20 7.29 -45.46
C LEU A 120 -6.48 8.07 -45.19
N ASN A 121 -7.30 8.33 -46.22
CA ASN A 121 -8.56 9.03 -46.09
C ASN A 121 -9.57 8.24 -45.24
N LEU A 122 -9.65 6.92 -45.46
CA LEU A 122 -10.49 6.06 -44.64
C LEU A 122 -10.04 6.06 -43.19
N LYS A 123 -8.73 5.93 -42.93
CA LYS A 123 -8.17 5.97 -41.59
C LYS A 123 -8.50 7.28 -40.89
N GLN A 124 -8.27 8.40 -41.56
CA GLN A 124 -8.56 9.73 -41.02
C GLN A 124 -10.05 9.87 -40.65
N TRP A 125 -10.94 9.44 -41.55
CA TRP A 125 -12.38 9.47 -41.29
C TRP A 125 -12.79 8.58 -40.11
N LEU A 126 -12.20 7.39 -39.98
CA LEU A 126 -12.44 6.49 -38.84
C LEU A 126 -11.96 7.11 -37.52
N ASP A 127 -10.78 7.73 -37.50
CA ASP A 127 -10.22 8.40 -36.33
C ASP A 127 -11.09 9.60 -35.90
N ASP A 128 -11.56 10.41 -36.86
CA ASP A 128 -12.44 11.56 -36.59
C ASP A 128 -13.82 11.11 -36.12
N SER A 129 -14.37 10.06 -36.72
CA SER A 129 -15.65 9.47 -36.32
C SER A 129 -15.57 8.85 -34.92
N ALA A 130 -14.48 8.13 -34.62
CA ALA A 130 -14.19 7.57 -33.30
C ALA A 130 -14.08 8.66 -32.23
N ASN A 131 -13.40 9.77 -32.52
CA ASN A 131 -13.27 10.90 -31.60
C ASN A 131 -14.58 11.67 -31.42
N THR A 132 -15.42 11.74 -32.46
CA THR A 132 -16.75 12.37 -32.38
C THR A 132 -17.70 11.54 -31.53
N LEU A 133 -17.75 10.23 -31.76
CA LEU A 133 -18.64 9.30 -31.05
C LEU A 133 -18.21 9.04 -29.62
N ALA A 134 -16.91 8.85 -29.39
CA ALA A 134 -16.35 8.58 -28.07
C ALA A 134 -15.01 9.32 -27.91
N PRO A 135 -15.00 10.58 -27.47
CA PRO A 135 -13.77 11.36 -27.35
C PRO A 135 -12.69 10.64 -26.53
N LEU A 136 -11.44 10.72 -26.99
CA LEU A 136 -10.27 10.27 -26.23
C LEU A 136 -10.21 11.02 -24.90
N ARG A 137 -10.31 10.28 -23.79
CA ARG A 137 -10.21 10.84 -22.45
C ARG A 137 -9.03 10.21 -21.73
N LYS A 138 -8.31 11.04 -20.95
CA LYS A 138 -7.38 10.52 -19.96
C LYS A 138 -8.22 9.77 -18.92
N PRO A 139 -7.87 8.52 -18.55
CA PRO A 139 -8.57 7.84 -17.47
C PRO A 139 -8.50 8.73 -16.22
N SER A 140 -9.67 9.05 -15.66
CA SER A 140 -9.71 9.70 -14.35
C SER A 140 -9.07 8.75 -13.35
N ASN A 141 -8.12 9.24 -12.56
CA ASN A 141 -7.54 8.50 -11.44
C ASN A 141 -8.56 8.38 -10.30
N ASN A 142 -9.77 7.92 -10.60
CA ASN A 142 -10.70 7.50 -9.58
C ASN A 142 -10.24 6.10 -9.18
N ARG A 143 -9.14 6.04 -8.44
CA ARG A 143 -8.94 4.97 -7.47
C ARG A 143 -10.09 5.11 -6.48
N THR A 144 -11.27 4.61 -6.83
CA THR A 144 -12.11 3.96 -5.83
C THR A 144 -11.26 2.82 -5.32
N SER A 145 -10.40 3.14 -4.34
CA SER A 145 -9.92 2.16 -3.39
C SER A 145 -11.16 1.38 -3.03
N THR A 146 -11.22 0.11 -3.44
CA THR A 146 -12.21 -0.84 -2.95
C THR A 146 -12.16 -0.67 -1.45
N LYS A 147 -13.10 0.13 -0.92
CA LYS A 147 -13.22 0.38 0.51
C LYS A 147 -13.22 -1.02 1.10
N ALA A 148 -12.24 -1.31 1.94
CA ALA A 148 -12.09 -2.62 2.54
C ALA A 148 -13.47 -3.05 3.05
N LEU A 149 -14.13 -3.98 2.34
CA LEU A 149 -15.57 -4.24 2.54
C LEU A 149 -15.81 -4.82 3.94
N TRP A 150 -14.80 -5.49 4.48
CA TRP A 150 -14.73 -5.96 5.86
C TRP A 150 -14.61 -4.83 6.92
N PHE A 151 -14.32 -3.58 6.54
CA PHE A 151 -14.10 -2.49 7.48
C PHE A 151 -15.41 -1.77 7.82
N THR A 152 -16.20 -2.45 8.66
CA THR A 152 -17.54 -2.05 9.12
C THR A 152 -17.56 -0.73 9.90
N THR A 153 -18.74 -0.16 10.06
CA THR A 153 -18.99 1.04 10.88
C THR A 153 -18.59 0.84 12.34
N ASP A 154 -18.75 -0.37 12.86
CA ASP A 154 -18.42 -0.71 14.25
C ASP A 154 -16.91 -0.72 14.47
N LEU A 155 -16.14 -1.25 13.51
CA LEU A 155 -14.68 -1.14 13.51
C LEU A 155 -14.20 0.30 13.44
N GLN A 156 -14.89 1.14 12.66
CA GLN A 156 -14.59 2.57 12.58
C GLN A 156 -14.86 3.27 13.92
N ALA A 157 -15.99 2.99 14.56
CA ALA A 157 -16.35 3.55 15.86
C ALA A 157 -15.36 3.12 16.95
N SER A 158 -15.05 1.83 17.02
CA SER A 158 -14.07 1.27 17.96
C SER A 158 -12.68 1.90 17.78
N LYS A 159 -12.22 2.10 16.53
CA LYS A 159 -10.95 2.78 16.25
C LYS A 159 -10.95 4.25 16.67
N ARG A 160 -12.07 4.95 16.49
CA ARG A 160 -12.23 6.35 16.94
C ARG A 160 -12.16 6.44 18.45
N GLU A 161 -12.78 5.51 19.17
CA GLU A 161 -12.75 5.47 20.63
C GLU A 161 -11.35 5.21 21.16
N CYS A 162 -10.60 4.25 20.58
CA CYS A 162 -9.20 4.01 20.94
C CYS A 162 -8.37 5.30 20.80
N ARG A 163 -8.51 6.02 19.68
CA ARG A 163 -7.79 7.29 19.45
C ARG A 163 -8.20 8.40 20.41
N LYS A 164 -9.46 8.42 20.86
CA LYS A 164 -9.95 9.40 21.84
C LYS A 164 -9.27 9.16 23.19
N ILE A 165 -9.28 7.92 23.67
CA ILE A 165 -8.66 7.54 24.94
C ILE A 165 -7.14 7.69 24.86
N GLU A 166 -6.53 7.36 23.73
CA GLU A 166 -5.09 7.58 23.47
C GLU A 166 -4.72 9.05 23.63
N LYS A 167 -5.49 9.95 23.00
CA LYS A 167 -5.28 11.40 23.16
C LYS A 167 -5.46 11.86 24.60
N MET A 168 -6.41 11.30 25.34
CA MET A 168 -6.61 11.61 26.76
C MET A 168 -5.42 11.14 27.60
N TRP A 169 -4.89 9.95 27.35
CA TRP A 169 -3.69 9.46 28.04
C TRP A 169 -2.44 10.26 27.71
N LEU A 170 -2.24 10.64 26.44
CA LEU A 170 -1.12 11.49 26.04
C LEU A 170 -1.19 12.90 26.66
N HIS A 171 -2.41 13.38 26.95
CA HIS A 171 -2.64 14.66 27.63
C HIS A 171 -2.48 14.54 29.16
N GLU A 172 -3.06 13.51 29.74
CA GLU A 172 -3.07 13.19 31.17
C GLU A 172 -2.48 11.79 31.35
N LEU A 173 -1.15 11.75 31.52
CA LEU A 173 -0.29 10.55 31.68
C LEU A 173 -0.58 9.79 32.99
N THR A 174 -1.85 9.54 33.30
CA THR A 174 -2.31 8.83 34.48
C THR A 174 -2.42 7.33 34.22
N GLU A 175 -2.18 6.52 35.25
CA GLU A 175 -2.32 5.06 35.16
C GLU A 175 -3.76 4.62 34.84
N SER A 176 -4.76 5.38 35.31
CA SER A 176 -6.17 5.11 35.02
C SER A 176 -6.48 5.26 33.52
N ASN A 177 -6.05 6.37 32.91
CA ASN A 177 -6.21 6.60 31.47
C ASN A 177 -5.45 5.56 30.65
N TYR A 178 -4.28 5.14 31.15
CA TYR A 178 -3.49 4.09 30.54
C TYR A 178 -4.19 2.71 30.57
N ALA A 179 -4.77 2.32 31.71
CA ALA A 179 -5.56 1.09 31.82
C ALA A 179 -6.80 1.11 30.92
N ALA A 180 -7.46 2.26 30.81
CA ALA A 180 -8.58 2.47 29.89
C ALA A 180 -8.15 2.32 28.41
N LEU A 181 -7.00 2.89 28.04
CA LEU A 181 -6.44 2.75 26.69
C LEU A 181 -6.16 1.29 26.36
N LYS A 182 -5.51 0.56 27.27
CA LYS A 182 -5.21 -0.86 27.09
C LYS A 182 -6.48 -1.69 26.86
N THR A 183 -7.52 -1.43 27.66
CA THR A 183 -8.83 -2.08 27.53
C THR A 183 -9.48 -1.79 26.17
N ALA A 184 -9.43 -0.53 25.71
CA ALA A 184 -9.99 -0.13 24.43
C ALA A 184 -9.27 -0.77 23.24
N ILE A 185 -7.93 -0.83 23.26
CA ILE A 185 -7.12 -1.49 22.23
C ILE A 185 -7.43 -2.99 22.15
N CYS A 186 -7.48 -3.68 23.30
CA CYS A 186 -7.82 -5.10 23.34
C CYS A 186 -9.21 -5.36 22.72
N LYS A 187 -10.20 -4.54 23.08
CA LYS A 187 -11.55 -4.62 22.52
C LYS A 187 -11.55 -4.39 21.00
N HIS A 188 -10.77 -3.43 20.51
CA HIS A 188 -10.64 -3.16 19.07
C HIS A 188 -9.99 -4.34 18.32
N HIS A 189 -8.92 -4.92 18.88
CA HIS A 189 -8.25 -6.08 18.29
C HIS A 189 -9.17 -7.30 18.21
N GLN A 190 -9.95 -7.56 19.27
CA GLN A 190 -10.95 -8.64 19.25
C GLN A 190 -12.00 -8.41 18.15
N LEU A 191 -12.56 -7.19 18.07
CA LEU A 191 -13.54 -6.84 17.04
C LEU A 191 -12.95 -6.93 15.62
N LEU A 192 -11.69 -6.53 15.44
CA LEU A 192 -10.98 -6.63 14.17
C LEU A 192 -10.83 -8.08 13.73
N TRP A 193 -10.47 -8.95 14.66
CA TRP A 193 -10.30 -10.37 14.40
C TRP A 193 -11.63 -11.04 14.06
N THR A 194 -12.69 -10.83 14.84
CA THR A 194 -14.00 -11.41 14.59
C THR A 194 -14.60 -10.94 13.27
N THR A 195 -14.53 -9.63 12.98
CA THR A 195 -15.09 -9.05 11.75
C THR A 195 -14.34 -9.52 10.49
N LYS A 196 -13.01 -9.62 10.56
CA LYS A 196 -12.24 -10.20 9.45
C LYS A 196 -12.59 -11.67 9.26
N ARG A 197 -12.66 -12.43 10.35
CA ARG A 197 -12.98 -13.85 10.30
C ARG A 197 -14.34 -14.09 9.65
N SER A 198 -15.39 -13.40 10.09
CA SER A 198 -16.73 -13.54 9.51
C SER A 198 -16.76 -13.18 8.03
N PHE A 199 -16.08 -12.11 7.61
CA PHE A 199 -16.09 -11.67 6.22
C PHE A 199 -15.42 -12.65 5.24
N TYR A 200 -14.45 -13.45 5.70
CA TYR A 200 -13.71 -14.39 4.83
C TYR A 200 -14.14 -15.86 5.00
N GLU A 201 -14.95 -16.17 6.02
CA GLU A 201 -15.55 -17.50 6.22
C GLU A 201 -16.94 -17.65 5.55
N ASP A 202 -17.60 -16.53 5.19
CA ASP A 202 -18.80 -16.45 4.33
C ASP A 202 -18.44 -16.43 2.83
#